data_AF-A0A661V4J7-F1
#
_entry.id   AF-A0A661V4J7-F1
#
_cell.length_a   1.000
_cell.length_b   1.000
_cell.length_c   1.000
_cell.angle_alpha   90.00
_cell.angle_beta   90.00
_cell.angle_gamma   90.00
#
_symmetry.space_group_name_H-M   'P 1'
#
loop_
_entity.id
_entity.type
_entity.pdbx_description
1 polymer ?
#
loop_
_entity_poly.entity_id
_entity_poly.type
_entity_poly.pdbx_seq_one_letter_code
_entity_poly.pdbx_strand_id
1 'polypeptide(L)'
;MTFDGSSSTDDEGIAFYFWNFGDNTNATGSTVQHAYGKEGTYTVTLTVMDSYGSIDIEKKTITVKGTGGGSTPGFESIAIFISIAVLIMMRKRLNSGNFK
;
A
#
# COMPACT_ATOMS: atom_id res chain seq x y z
N MET A 1 -2.46 11.08 -7.09
CA MET A 1 -1.63 9.89 -7.32
C MET A 1 -2.49 8.65 -7.21
N THR A 2 -2.24 7.64 -8.03
CA THR A 2 -2.95 6.36 -7.97
C THR A 2 -2.07 5.33 -7.28
N PHE A 3 -2.60 4.69 -6.25
CA PHE A 3 -1.95 3.61 -5.52
C PHE A 3 -2.63 2.30 -5.89
N ASP A 4 -1.83 1.30 -6.23
CA ASP A 4 -2.33 0.02 -6.71
C ASP A 4 -1.67 -1.14 -5.96
N GLY A 5 -2.50 -1.90 -5.26
CA GLY A 5 -2.17 -3.09 -4.50
C GLY A 5 -2.75 -4.36 -5.09
N SER A 6 -3.42 -4.31 -6.25
CA SER A 6 -4.11 -5.46 -6.84
C SER A 6 -3.18 -6.61 -7.21
N SER A 7 -1.88 -6.35 -7.36
CA SER A 7 -0.85 -7.37 -7.62
C SER A 7 -0.42 -8.13 -6.36
N SER A 8 -1.03 -7.86 -5.20
CA SER A 8 -0.79 -8.61 -3.98
C SER A 8 -1.43 -10.01 -4.10
N THR A 9 -0.79 -11.01 -3.50
CA THR A 9 -1.22 -12.41 -3.63
C THR A 9 -1.23 -13.10 -2.28
N ASP A 10 -2.17 -14.03 -2.15
CA ASP A 10 -2.35 -14.95 -1.03
C ASP A 10 -2.84 -16.29 -1.61
N ASP A 11 -2.62 -17.41 -0.91
CA ASP A 11 -3.06 -18.74 -1.37
C ASP A 11 -4.58 -18.93 -1.32
N GLU A 12 -5.26 -18.25 -0.41
CA GLU A 12 -6.72 -18.31 -0.23
C GLU A 12 -7.42 -17.02 -0.69
N GLY A 13 -6.65 -15.96 -0.90
CA GLY A 13 -7.10 -14.68 -1.43
C GLY A 13 -7.07 -13.57 -0.39
N ILE A 14 -7.00 -12.33 -0.89
CA ILE A 14 -6.90 -11.15 -0.03
C ILE A 14 -8.30 -10.60 0.24
N ALA A 15 -8.63 -10.47 1.52
CA ALA A 15 -9.93 -9.96 1.97
C ALA A 15 -9.93 -8.44 2.19
N PHE A 16 -8.78 -7.85 2.53
CA PHE A 16 -8.70 -6.44 2.91
C PHE A 16 -7.37 -5.77 2.53
N TYR A 17 -7.47 -4.50 2.17
CA TYR A 17 -6.36 -3.62 1.81
C TYR A 17 -6.49 -2.31 2.59
N PHE A 18 -5.41 -1.91 3.25
CA PHE A 18 -5.31 -0.65 3.99
C PHE A 18 -4.03 0.10 3.62
N TRP A 19 -4.19 1.37 3.28
CA TRP A 19 -3.11 2.26 2.89
C TRP A 19 -2.88 3.31 3.96
N ASN A 20 -1.64 3.47 4.40
CA ASN A 20 -1.18 4.65 5.13
C ASN A 20 -0.24 5.45 4.22
N PHE A 21 -0.54 6.72 3.98
CA PHE A 21 0.20 7.53 2.99
C PHE A 21 1.42 8.25 3.55
N GLY A 22 1.69 8.15 4.86
CA GLY A 22 2.81 8.82 5.52
C GLY A 22 2.58 10.31 5.81
N ASP A 23 1.38 10.83 5.58
CA ASP A 23 0.98 12.23 5.81
C ASP A 23 -0.20 12.36 6.80
N ASN A 24 -0.40 11.34 7.64
CA ASN A 24 -1.53 11.17 8.57
C ASN A 24 -2.89 10.88 7.91
N THR A 25 -2.93 10.63 6.60
CA THR A 25 -4.14 10.16 5.92
C THR A 25 -4.04 8.66 5.58
N ASN A 26 -5.19 8.05 5.33
CA ASN A 26 -5.31 6.63 5.02
C ASN A 26 -6.50 6.35 4.09
N ALA A 27 -6.51 5.18 3.46
CA ALA A 27 -7.60 4.72 2.61
C ALA A 27 -7.72 3.19 2.64
N THR A 28 -8.85 2.68 2.15
CA THR A 28 -9.09 1.24 1.96
C THR A 28 -9.45 0.95 0.52
N GLY A 29 -9.14 -0.27 0.07
CA GLY A 29 -9.38 -0.73 -1.30
C GLY A 29 -8.09 -1.17 -2.01
N SER A 30 -8.23 -2.07 -2.97
CA SER A 30 -7.10 -2.60 -3.75
C SER A 30 -6.42 -1.51 -4.57
N THR A 31 -7.19 -0.54 -5.06
CA THR A 31 -6.69 0.61 -5.83
C THR A 31 -7.34 1.88 -5.28
N VAL A 32 -6.55 2.90 -4.95
CA VAL A 32 -7.02 4.14 -4.33
C VAL A 32 -6.35 5.37 -4.95
N GLN A 33 -7.01 6.52 -4.85
CA GLN A 33 -6.44 7.81 -5.24
C GLN A 33 -6.14 8.64 -4.00
N HIS A 34 -4.97 9.27 -3.98
CA HIS A 34 -4.55 10.17 -2.90
C HIS A 34 -3.81 11.40 -3.45
N ALA A 35 -3.97 12.54 -2.79
CA ALA A 35 -3.32 13.79 -3.14
C ALA A 35 -2.55 14.35 -1.94
N TYR A 36 -1.25 14.59 -2.12
CA TYR A 36 -0.40 15.17 -1.08
C TYR A 36 -0.51 16.69 -1.08
N GLY A 37 -0.78 17.26 0.10
CA GLY A 37 -0.92 18.70 0.28
C GLY A 37 0.40 19.47 0.41
N LYS A 38 1.56 18.80 0.36
CA LYS A 38 2.88 19.42 0.42
C LYS A 38 3.90 18.59 -0.36
N GLU A 39 4.93 19.25 -0.87
CA GLU A 39 6.14 18.55 -1.30
C GLU A 39 6.88 17.91 -0.13
N GLY A 40 7.51 16.78 -0.39
CA GLY A 40 8.20 16.00 0.62
C GLY A 40 8.43 14.56 0.21
N THR A 41 9.12 13.84 1.08
CA THR A 41 9.31 12.39 0.96
C THR A 41 8.35 11.72 1.93
N TYR A 42 7.55 10.79 1.41
CA TYR A 42 6.52 10.08 2.16
C TYR A 42 6.78 8.58 2.12
N THR A 43 6.63 7.91 3.26
CA THR A 43 6.66 6.45 3.36
C THR A 43 5.23 5.94 3.31
N VAL A 44 4.85 5.40 2.16
CA VAL A 44 3.56 4.76 1.95
C VAL A 44 3.64 3.34 2.46
N THR A 45 2.65 2.91 3.23
CA THR A 45 2.54 1.54 3.77
C THR A 45 1.25 0.91 3.25
N LEU A 46 1.37 -0.26 2.63
CA LEU A 46 0.24 -1.13 2.31
C LEU A 46 0.20 -2.26 3.34
N THR A 47 -0.92 -2.38 4.03
CA THR A 47 -1.26 -3.53 4.87
C THR A 47 -2.34 -4.34 4.15
N VAL A 48 -2.09 -5.63 3.94
CA VAL A 48 -3.07 -6.57 3.40
C VAL A 48 -3.45 -7.59 4.46
N MET A 49 -4.68 -8.09 4.39
CA MET A 49 -5.18 -9.12 5.28
C MET A 49 -6.04 -10.13 4.52
N ASP A 50 -5.83 -11.42 4.79
CA ASP A 50 -6.68 -12.51 4.28
C ASP A 50 -7.98 -12.66 5.09
N SER A 51 -8.86 -13.60 4.71
CA SER A 51 -10.09 -13.88 5.46
C SER A 51 -9.87 -14.60 6.80
N TYR A 52 -8.67 -15.11 7.05
CA TYR A 52 -8.27 -15.83 8.26
C TYR A 52 -7.56 -14.93 9.28
N GLY A 53 -7.34 -13.66 8.95
CA GLY A 53 -6.67 -12.67 9.79
C GLY A 53 -5.15 -12.66 9.67
N SER A 54 -4.56 -13.36 8.69
CA SER A 54 -3.14 -13.22 8.37
C SER A 54 -2.91 -11.84 7.77
N ILE A 55 -1.91 -11.12 8.31
CA ILE A 55 -1.57 -9.77 7.90
C ILE A 55 -0.13 -9.75 7.39
N ASP A 56 0.08 -9.05 6.29
CA ASP A 56 1.43 -8.68 5.84
C ASP A 56 1.47 -7.23 5.35
N ILE A 57 2.68 -6.65 5.34
CA ILE A 57 2.89 -5.21 5.19
C ILE A 57 4.08 -4.95 4.27
N GLU A 58 3.88 -4.10 3.26
CA GLU A 58 4.96 -3.59 2.41
C GLU A 58 5.00 -2.07 2.45
N LYS A 59 6.21 -1.50 2.32
CA LYS A 59 6.44 -0.05 2.37
C LYS A 59 7.14 0.44 1.11
N LYS A 60 6.76 1.63 0.66
CA LYS A 60 7.40 2.31 -0.46
C LYS A 60 7.59 3.78 -0.16
N THR A 61 8.82 4.24 -0.34
CA THR A 61 9.15 5.66 -0.26
C THR A 61 8.84 6.33 -1.60
N ILE A 62 8.11 7.43 -1.57
CA ILE A 62 7.84 8.26 -2.74
C ILE A 62 8.28 9.70 -2.47
N THR A 63 8.65 10.42 -3.53
CA THR A 63 9.00 11.84 -3.45
C THR A 63 7.97 12.65 -4.22
N VAL A 64 7.24 13.49 -3.49
CA VAL A 64 6.33 14.49 -4.04
C VAL A 64 7.16 15.76 -4.21
N LYS A 65 7.27 16.26 -5.44
CA LYS A 65 7.94 17.53 -5.74
C LYS A 65 6.88 18.59 -6.02
N GLY A 66 7.10 19.81 -5.55
CA GLY A 66 6.31 20.95 -5.99
C GLY A 66 6.56 21.21 -7.48
N THR A 67 5.51 21.43 -8.26
CA THR A 67 5.62 22.02 -9.59
C THR A 67 5.89 23.51 -9.40
N GLY A 68 7.16 23.88 -9.22
CA GLY A 68 7.55 25.28 -9.03
C GLY A 68 7.09 26.14 -10.21
N GLY A 69 6.00 26.89 -10.03
CA GLY A 69 5.58 27.93 -10.98
C GLY A 69 4.09 28.26 -10.97
N GLY A 70 3.73 29.40 -10.36
CA GLY A 70 2.53 30.17 -10.70
C GLY A 70 1.27 29.88 -9.89
N SER A 71 0.94 30.82 -8.98
CA SER A 71 -0.38 31.29 -8.49
C SER A 71 -1.54 30.32 -8.18
N THR A 72 -1.34 29.01 -8.31
CA THR A 72 -2.36 28.00 -8.06
C THR A 72 -1.81 27.08 -6.97
N PRO A 73 -2.33 27.12 -5.74
CA PRO A 73 -1.96 26.16 -4.71
C PRO A 73 -2.61 24.82 -5.04
N GLY A 74 -2.02 24.11 -5.98
CA GLY A 74 -2.32 22.73 -6.33
C GLY A 74 -0.98 22.03 -6.50
N PHE A 75 -0.60 21.18 -5.55
CA PHE A 75 0.48 20.23 -5.77
C PHE A 75 -0.08 19.21 -6.77
N GLU A 76 0.02 19.53 -8.06
CA GLU A 76 -0.40 18.63 -9.12
C GLU A 76 0.48 17.39 -9.02
N SER A 77 -0.10 16.34 -8.47
CA SER A 77 0.45 15.01 -8.60
C SER A 77 0.39 14.70 -10.09
N ILE A 78 1.49 14.92 -10.84
CA ILE A 78 1.68 14.30 -12.15
C ILE A 78 1.24 12.85 -11.97
N ALA A 79 0.31 12.38 -12.80
CA ALA A 79 -0.35 11.09 -12.63
C ALA A 79 0.69 9.96 -12.59
N ILE A 80 1.16 9.65 -11.39
CA ILE A 80 2.12 8.59 -11.10
C ILE A 80 1.31 7.41 -10.57
N PHE A 81 1.55 6.25 -11.17
CA PHE A 81 1.09 4.97 -10.68
C PHE A 81 2.10 4.44 -9.66
N ILE A 82 1.65 4.27 -8.42
CA ILE A 82 2.43 3.70 -7.33
C ILE A 82 1.92 2.29 -7.04
N SER A 83 2.61 1.29 -7.60
CA SER A 83 2.34 -0.10 -7.26
C SER A 83 3.13 -0.53 -6.03
N ILE A 84 2.44 -1.16 -5.07
CA ILE A 84 3.01 -1.89 -3.94
C ILE A 84 2.31 -3.24 -3.92
N ALA A 85 3.05 -4.34 -3.94
CA ALA A 85 2.49 -5.68 -3.85
C ALA A 85 2.98 -6.35 -2.58
N VAL A 86 2.09 -7.08 -1.92
CA VAL A 86 2.40 -7.90 -0.77
C VAL A 86 2.16 -9.36 -1.12
N LEU A 87 3.06 -10.24 -0.67
CA LEU A 87 2.88 -11.68 -0.77
C LEU A 87 2.58 -12.22 0.63
N ILE A 88 1.29 -12.38 0.93
CA ILE A 88 0.91 -13.16 2.11
C ILE A 88 1.21 -14.62 1.76
N MET A 89 2.17 -15.20 2.46
CA MET A 89 2.29 -16.66 2.51
C MET A 89 1.72 -17.11 3.84
N MET A 90 0.83 -18.11 3.83
CA MET A 90 0.64 -18.93 5.02
C MET A 90 2.03 -19.28 5.59
N ARG A 91 2.32 -18.88 6.84
CA ARG A 91 3.34 -19.59 7.60
C ARG A 91 2.81 -21.02 7.65
N LYS A 92 3.32 -21.92 6.80
CA LYS A 92 3.11 -23.36 6.96
C LYS A 92 3.20 -23.59 8.45
N ARG A 93 2.10 -23.97 9.09
CA ARG A 93 2.20 -24.50 10.44
C ARG A 93 3.22 -25.61 10.29
N LEU A 94 4.42 -25.43 10.84
CA LEU A 94 5.28 -26.56 11.15
C LEU A 94 4.48 -27.32 12.18
N ASN A 95 3.55 -28.15 11.71
CA ASN A 95 2.92 -29.14 12.54
C ASN A 95 3.99 -30.21 12.70
N SER A 96 4.89 -29.96 13.65
CA SER A 96 5.53 -31.00 14.41
C SER A 96 4.43 -31.99 14.83
N GLY A 97 4.42 -33.19 14.24
CA GLY A 97 3.37 -34.15 14.49
C GLY A 97 3.38 -35.39 13.59
N ASN A 98 4.30 -36.30 13.89
CA ASN A 98 4.20 -37.76 13.74
C ASN A 98 3.91 -38.35 12.34
N PHE A 99 4.97 -38.80 11.67
CA PHE A 99 4.91 -40.13 11.05
C PHE A 99 5.42 -41.14 12.09
N LYS A 100 4.53 -42.06 12.46
CA LYS A 100 4.84 -43.28 13.22
C LYS A 100 5.90 -44.10 12.51
#